data_AF-A0A2P7EHR8-F1
#
_entry.id   AF-A0A2P7EHR8-F1
#
_cell.length_a   1.000
_cell.length_b   1.000
_cell.length_c   1.000
_cell.angle_alpha   90.00
_cell.angle_beta   90.00
_cell.angle_gamma   90.00
#
_symmetry.space_group_name_H-M   'P 1'
#
loop_
_entity.id
_entity.type
_entity.pdbx_description
1 polymer ?
#
loop_
_entity_poly.entity_id
_entity_poly.type
_entity_poly.pdbx_seq_one_letter_code
_entity_poly.pdbx_strand_id
1 'polypeptide(L)' 'MENTLGLSLGQKFEMERISRAIDSEADPTVLRGIAKQLLNAWQTQKAATSWVIKQQISSDSNI' A
#
# COMPACT_ATOMS: atom_id res chain seq x y z
N MET A 1 -1.43 -23.22 -2.71
CA MET A 1 -0.78 -22.58 -1.54
C MET A 1 -1.21 -21.13 -1.55
N GLU A 2 -2.09 -20.72 -0.63
CA GLU A 2 -2.48 -19.32 -0.49
C GLU A 2 -1.25 -18.51 -0.06
N ASN A 3 -0.67 -17.76 -1.00
CA ASN A 3 0.40 -16.82 -0.70
C ASN A 3 -0.23 -15.58 -0.08
N THR A 4 -0.68 -15.70 1.18
CA THR A 4 -1.05 -14.53 1.97
C THR A 4 0.24 -13.76 2.25
N LEU A 5 0.55 -12.81 1.36
CA LEU A 5 1.58 -11.78 1.54
C LEU A 5 1.21 -10.95 2.78
N GLY A 6 1.47 -11.51 3.96
CA GLY A 6 1.26 -10.86 5.23
C GLY A 6 2.20 -9.67 5.37
N LEU A 7 1.75 -8.64 6.08
CA LEU A 7 2.61 -7.52 6.42
C LEU A 7 3.80 -8.00 7.26
N SER A 8 4.99 -7.52 6.93
CA SER A 8 6.18 -7.66 7.78
C SER A 8 5.96 -6.96 9.13
N LEU A 9 6.76 -7.31 10.14
CA LEU A 9 6.66 -6.69 11.46
C LEU A 9 6.78 -5.15 11.39
N GLY A 10 7.73 -4.64 10.61
CA GLY A 10 7.89 -3.20 10.40
C GLY A 10 6.69 -2.56 9.69
N GLN A 11 6.09 -3.24 8.72
CA GLN A 11 4.88 -2.76 8.04
C GLN A 11 3.67 -2.72 8.98
N LYS A 12 3.56 -3.65 9.93
CA LYS A 12 2.51 -3.63 10.96
C LYS A 12 2.66 -2.42 11.90
N PHE A 13 3.87 -2.11 12.35
CA PHE A 13 4.12 -0.91 13.15
C PHE A 13 3.81 0.38 12.41
N GLU A 14 4.18 0.47 11.13
CA GLU A 14 3.86 1.64 10.33
C GLU A 14 2.36 1.82 10.13
N MET A 15 1.63 0.71 9.94
CA MET A 15 0.17 0.71 9.90
C MET A 15 -0.44 1.23 11.22
N GLU A 16 0.05 0.76 12.37
CA GLU A 16 -0.40 1.27 13.67
C GLU A 16 -0.06 2.76 13.87
N ARG A 17 1.13 3.19 13.45
CA ARG A 17 1.57 4.59 13.54
C ARG A 17 0.65 5.51 12.74
N ILE A 18 0.33 5.13 11.51
CA ILE A 18 -0.59 5.90 10.64
C ILE A 18 -2.01 5.85 11.19
N SER A 19 -2.49 4.71 11.69
CA SER A 19 -3.80 4.60 12.33
C SER A 19 -3.93 5.59 13.49
N ARG A 20 -2.96 5.60 14.40
CA ARG A 20 -2.97 6.53 15.55
C ARG A 20 -2.95 7.99 15.11
N ALA A 21 -2.20 8.33 14.06
CA ALA A 21 -2.18 9.68 13.53
C ALA A 21 -3.53 10.12 12.97
N ILE A 22 -4.29 9.21 12.34
CA ILE A 22 -5.66 9.48 11.89
C ILE A 22 -6.59 9.65 13.10
N ASP A 23 -6.52 8.74 14.07
CA ASP A 23 -7.40 8.75 15.24
C ASP A 23 -7.19 9.97 16.14
N SER A 24 -5.96 10.51 16.19
CA SER A 24 -5.64 11.73 16.95
C SER A 24 -6.00 13.03 16.25
N GLU A 25 -6.32 12.99 14.95
CA GLU A 25 -6.52 14.20 14.15
C GLU A 25 -7.97 14.65 14.17
N ALA A 26 -8.19 15.92 14.54
CA ALA A 26 -9.52 16.53 14.64
C ALA A 26 -9.77 17.57 13.56
N ASP A 27 -8.74 18.05 12.84
CA ASP A 27 -8.89 18.98 11.73
C ASP A 27 -9.33 18.23 10.45
N PRO A 28 -10.55 18.48 9.92
CA PRO A 28 -11.02 17.87 8.68
C PRO A 28 -10.14 18.17 7.46
N THR A 29 -9.41 19.28 7.47
CA THR A 29 -8.47 19.65 6.40
C THR A 29 -7.26 18.74 6.40
N VAL A 30 -6.71 18.45 7.58
CA VAL A 30 -5.58 17.54 7.74
C VAL A 30 -6.01 16.10 7.41
N LEU A 31 -7.17 15.66 7.90
CA LEU A 31 -7.75 14.36 7.54
C LEU A 31 -7.91 14.19 6.02
N ARG A 32 -8.40 15.23 5.33
CA ARG A 32 -8.50 15.23 3.86
C ARG A 32 -7.11 15.10 3.20
N GLY A 33 -6.09 15.73 3.76
CA GLY A 33 -4.71 15.60 3.32
C GLY A 33 -4.20 14.17 3.45
N ILE A 34 -4.37 13.56 4.63
CA ILE A 34 -3.99 12.16 4.90
C ILE A 34 -4.72 11.21 3.94
N ALA A 35 -6.03 11.39 3.75
CA ALA A 35 -6.82 10.56 2.84
C ALA A 35 -6.32 10.61 1.39
N LYS A 36 -5.92 11.79 0.89
CA LYS A 36 -5.33 11.94 -0.45
C LYS A 36 -3.97 11.24 -0.57
N GLN A 37 -3.14 11.32 0.48
CA GLN A 37 -1.85 10.63 0.49
C GLN A 37 -2.03 9.10 0.47
N LEU A 38 -2.95 8.58 1.28
CA LEU A 38 -3.29 7.15 1.28
C LEU A 38 -3.82 6.68 -0.07
N LEU A 39 -4.70 7.47 -0.71
CA LEU A 39 -5.20 7.16 -2.05
C LEU A 39 -4.06 7.07 -3.07
N ASN A 40 -3.14 8.02 -3.06
CA ASN A 40 -2.00 8.01 -3.98
C ASN A 40 -1.08 6.80 -3.74
N ALA A 41 -0.75 6.52 -2.47
CA ALA A 41 0.06 5.36 -2.10
C ALA A 41 -0.59 4.04 -2.58
N TRP A 42 -1.91 3.91 -2.39
CA TRP A 42 -2.66 2.74 -2.85
C TRP A 42 -2.63 2.55 -4.37
N GLN A 43 -2.87 3.63 -5.13
CA GLN A 43 -2.80 3.58 -6.60
C GLN A 43 -1.40 3.23 -7.08
N THR A 44 -0.37 3.80 -6.45
CA THR A 44 1.04 3.52 -6.76
C THR A 44 1.37 2.05 -6.51
N GLN A 45 0.94 1.50 -5.37
CA GLN A 45 1.15 0.08 -5.06
C GLN A 45 0.44 -0.82 -6.07
N LYS A 46 -0.82 -0.52 -6.44
CA LYS A 46 -1.54 -1.26 -7.49
C LYS A 46 -0.81 -1.24 -8.82
N ALA A 47 -0.29 -0.08 -9.23
CA ALA A 47 0.44 0.06 -10.47
C ALA A 47 1.75 -0.74 -10.45
N ALA A 48 2.50 -0.67 -9.35
CA ALA A 48 3.73 -1.44 -9.15
C ALA A 48 3.48 -2.95 -9.19
N THR A 49 2.47 -3.44 -8.46
CA THR A 49 2.08 -4.86 -8.48
C THR A 49 1.66 -5.30 -9.88
N SER A 50 0.85 -4.48 -10.57
CA SER A 50 0.42 -4.76 -11.95
C SER A 50 1.59 -4.83 -12.92
N TRP A 51 2.61 -3.98 -12.74
CA TRP A 51 3.84 -4.01 -13.54
C TRP A 51 4.67 -5.26 -13.27
N VAL A 52 4.88 -5.64 -12.01
CA VAL A 52 5.62 -6.87 -11.64
C VAL A 52 4.95 -8.11 -12.23
N ILE A 53 3.62 -8.23 -12.11
CA ILE A 53 2.87 -9.35 -12.68
C ILE A 53 3.04 -9.42 -14.20
N LYS A 54 2.92 -8.28 -14.90
CA LYS A 54 3.13 -8.22 -16.36
C LYS A 54 4.55 -8.63 -16.74
N GLN A 55 5.55 -8.15 -15.99
CA GLN A 55 6.94 -8.50 -16.23
C GLN A 55 7.20 -9.99 -16.06
N GLN A 56 6.64 -10.61 -15.02
CA GLN A 56 6.80 -12.03 -14.74
C GLN A 56 6.15 -12.91 -15.82
N ILE A 57 4.96 -12.54 -16.30
CA ILE A 57 4.30 -13.22 -17.43
C ILE A 57 5.14 -13.09 -18.71
N SER A 58 5.71 -11.91 -18.98
CA SER A 58 6.57 -11.71 -20.15
C SER A 58 7.90 -12.46 -20.08
N SER A 59 8.51 -12.60 -18.90
CA SER A 59 9.73 -13.39 -18.73
C SER A 59 9.49 -14.89 -18.85
N ASP A 60 8.36 -15.40 -18.36
CA ASP A 60 8.01 -16.82 -18.44
C ASP A 60 7.61 -17.27 -19.85
N SER A 61 7.23 -16.32 -20.73
CA SER A 61 6.85 -16.59 -22.13
C SER A 61 8.05 -16.69 -23.09
N ASN A 62 9.28 -16.51 -22.60
CA ASN A 62 10.51 -16.43 -23.40
C ASN A 62 11.46 -17.63 -23.17
N ILE A 63 10.92 -18.77 -22.70
CA ILE A 63 11.61 -20.06 -22.53
C ILE A 63 10.88 -21.14 -23.33
#